data_AF-A0A8T4A8N0-F1
#
_entry.id   AF-A0A8T4A8N0-F1
#
_cell.length_a   1.000
_cell.length_b   1.000
_cell.length_c   1.000
_cell.angle_alpha   90.00
_cell.angle_beta   90.00
_cell.angle_gamma   90.00
#
_symmetry.space_group_name_H-M   'P 1'
#
loop_
_entity.id
_entity.type
_entity.pdbx_description
1 polymer ?
#
loop_
_entity_poly.entity_id
_entity_poly.type
_entity_poly.pdbx_seq_one_letter_code
_entity_poly.pdbx_strand_id
1 'polypeptide(L)'
;MSEVIFHQAVEEWIKHCRNPRVQLSSSVEPVTNCAPYRKIVSMGYEALPLIRQVYDRDSSDSFLLSILKGYGLVSVVREIVGDDFSIPEEIQGRISAMEDYTKRWLDENMSRYVFTQ
;
A
#
# COMPACT_ATOMS: atom_id res chain seq x y z
N MET A 1 -4.59 16.27 10.18
CA MET A 1 -5.86 15.72 9.63
C MET A 1 -5.61 14.56 8.68
N SER A 2 -4.65 14.67 7.75
CA SER A 2 -4.30 13.62 6.78
C SER A 2 -4.03 12.25 7.44
N GLU A 3 -3.33 12.21 8.57
CA GLU A 3 -3.06 10.96 9.30
C GLU A 3 -4.32 10.22 9.76
N VAL A 4 -5.30 10.92 10.35
CA VAL A 4 -6.56 10.30 10.79
C VAL A 4 -7.34 9.74 9.60
N ILE A 5 -7.37 10.49 8.51
CA ILE A 5 -8.05 10.11 7.26
C ILE A 5 -7.40 8.85 6.67
N PHE A 6 -6.07 8.78 6.67
CA PHE A 6 -5.31 7.62 6.20
C PHE A 6 -5.60 6.39 7.03
N HIS A 7 -5.49 6.49 8.35
CA HIS A 7 -5.74 5.36 9.25
C HIS A 7 -7.15 4.80 9.08
N GLN A 8 -8.16 5.68 9.01
CA GLN A 8 -9.53 5.26 8.75
C GLN A 8 -9.65 4.56 7.38
N ALA A 9 -9.00 5.09 6.34
CA ALA A 9 -9.01 4.46 5.02
C ALA A 9 -8.34 3.07 5.05
N VAL A 10 -7.23 2.89 5.77
CA VAL A 10 -6.58 1.58 5.93
C VAL A 10 -7.50 0.60 6.67
N GLU A 11 -8.17 1.02 7.73
CA GLU A 11 -9.12 0.16 8.47
C GLU A 11 -10.33 -0.24 7.60
N GLU A 12 -10.90 0.71 6.86
CA GLU A 12 -11.98 0.45 5.90
C GLU A 12 -11.52 -0.52 4.80
N TRP A 13 -10.26 -0.40 4.36
CA TRP A 13 -9.69 -1.29 3.36
C TRP A 13 -9.49 -2.70 3.90
N ILE A 14 -8.96 -2.85 5.11
CA ILE A 14 -8.85 -4.15 5.79
C ILE A 14 -10.23 -4.79 5.93
N LYS A 15 -11.25 -4.00 6.33
CA LYS A 15 -12.64 -4.48 6.43
C LYS A 15 -13.20 -4.91 5.07
N HIS A 16 -12.90 -4.18 4.00
CA HIS A 16 -13.27 -4.55 2.63
C HIS A 16 -12.62 -5.87 2.22
N CYS A 17 -11.32 -6.05 2.50
CA CYS A 17 -10.59 -7.28 2.22
C CYS A 17 -11.01 -8.48 3.09
N ARG A 18 -11.75 -8.25 4.19
CA ARG A 18 -12.40 -9.33 4.97
C ARG A 18 -13.60 -9.95 4.25
N ASN A 19 -14.12 -9.32 3.19
CA ASN A 19 -15.25 -9.86 2.44
C ASN A 19 -14.81 -11.16 1.71
N PRO A 20 -15.52 -12.29 1.87
CA PRO A 20 -15.21 -13.54 1.16
C PRO A 20 -15.14 -13.39 -0.36
N ARG A 21 -15.93 -12.48 -0.94
CA ARG A 21 -15.88 -12.19 -2.40
C ARG A 21 -14.54 -11.59 -2.84
N VAL A 22 -13.87 -10.86 -1.94
CA VAL A 22 -12.54 -10.29 -2.18
C VAL A 22 -11.47 -11.34 -1.93
N GLN A 23 -11.59 -12.13 -0.85
CA GLN A 23 -10.60 -13.15 -0.48
C GLN A 23 -10.54 -14.32 -1.48
N LEU A 24 -11.68 -14.71 -2.04
CA LEU A 24 -11.78 -15.81 -3.00
C LEU A 24 -11.53 -15.35 -4.45
N SER A 25 -11.24 -14.07 -4.66
CA SER A 25 -10.92 -13.53 -5.98
C SER A 25 -9.55 -14.02 -6.45
N SER A 26 -9.47 -14.48 -7.70
CA SER A 26 -8.19 -14.75 -8.37
C SER A 26 -7.55 -13.48 -8.97
N SER A 27 -8.23 -12.34 -8.91
CA SER A 27 -7.75 -11.03 -9.37
C SER A 27 -7.40 -10.12 -8.19
N VAL A 28 -6.39 -9.28 -8.35
CA VAL A 28 -6.03 -8.20 -7.42
C VAL A 28 -6.97 -7.01 -7.49
N GLU A 29 -7.77 -6.91 -8.55
CA GLU A 29 -8.65 -5.77 -8.81
C GLU A 29 -9.60 -5.44 -7.64
N PRO A 30 -10.24 -6.40 -6.95
CA PRO A 30 -11.12 -6.06 -5.82
C PRO A 30 -10.37 -5.43 -4.64
N VAL A 31 -9.04 -5.61 -4.56
CA VAL A 31 -8.16 -4.98 -3.57
C VAL A 31 -7.76 -3.58 -4.03
N THR A 32 -7.42 -3.40 -5.30
CA THR A 32 -6.88 -2.13 -5.86
C THR A 32 -7.93 -1.25 -6.55
N ASN A 33 -9.20 -1.65 -6.60
CA ASN A 33 -10.29 -0.90 -7.21
C ASN A 33 -11.44 -0.64 -6.22
N CYS A 34 -11.12 -0.30 -4.96
CA CYS A 34 -12.09 -0.01 -3.92
C CYS A 34 -12.04 1.46 -3.46
N ALA A 35 -13.10 1.92 -2.79
CA ALA A 35 -13.16 3.31 -2.29
C ALA A 35 -12.04 3.65 -1.29
N PRO A 36 -11.67 2.76 -0.33
CA PRO A 36 -10.54 2.99 0.56
C PRO A 36 -9.20 3.13 -0.18
N TYR A 37 -8.95 2.30 -1.20
CA TYR A 37 -7.76 2.41 -2.06
C TYR A 37 -7.70 3.78 -2.73
N ARG A 38 -8.76 4.18 -3.44
CA ARG A 38 -8.81 5.47 -4.16
C ARG A 38 -8.65 6.66 -3.23
N LYS A 39 -9.17 6.55 -2.00
CA LYS A 39 -9.01 7.56 -0.96
C LYS A 39 -7.55 7.74 -0.58
N ILE A 40 -6.79 6.66 -0.36
CA ILE A 40 -5.36 6.76 -0.06
C ILE A 40 -4.58 7.32 -1.26
N VAL A 41 -4.85 6.85 -2.48
CA VAL A 41 -4.21 7.40 -3.70
C VAL A 41 -4.47 8.90 -3.84
N SER A 42 -5.69 9.37 -3.55
CA SER A 42 -6.05 10.79 -3.64
C SER A 42 -5.31 11.70 -2.66
N MET A 43 -4.69 11.13 -1.61
CA MET A 43 -3.85 11.89 -0.69
C MET A 43 -2.47 12.23 -1.30
N GLY A 44 -2.08 11.57 -2.40
CA GLY A 44 -0.82 11.84 -3.09
C GLY A 44 0.41 11.62 -2.20
N TYR A 45 1.40 12.50 -2.33
CA TYR A 45 2.68 12.37 -1.62
C TYR A 45 2.56 12.39 -0.08
N GLU A 46 1.51 13.01 0.48
CA GLU A 46 1.26 13.00 1.93
C GLU A 46 1.02 11.58 2.47
N ALA A 47 0.57 10.64 1.63
CA ALA A 47 0.38 9.26 2.05
C ALA A 47 1.69 8.46 2.15
N LEU A 48 2.76 8.84 1.45
CA LEU A 48 4.01 8.07 1.42
C LEU A 48 4.63 7.81 2.81
N PRO A 49 4.82 8.81 3.70
CA PRO A 49 5.33 8.56 5.04
C PRO A 49 4.39 7.68 5.88
N LEU A 50 3.07 7.80 5.66
CA LEU A 50 2.08 7.01 6.38
C LEU A 50 2.06 5.54 5.91
N ILE A 51 2.19 5.30 4.60
CA ILE A 51 2.37 3.97 4.00
C ILE A 51 3.63 3.32 4.57
N ARG A 52 4.73 4.08 4.69
CA ARG A 52 5.97 3.57 5.26
C ARG A 52 5.81 3.09 6.70
N GLN A 53 5.01 3.79 7.52
CA GLN A 53 4.68 3.36 8.89
C GLN A 53 3.86 2.06 8.92
N VAL A 54 3.01 1.81 7.92
CA VAL A 54 2.26 0.54 7.83
C VAL A 54 3.20 -0.65 7.65
N TYR A 55 4.30 -0.49 6.91
CA TYR A 55 5.30 -1.54 6.75
C TYR A 55 6.05 -1.88 8.04
N ASP A 56 6.15 -0.95 9.00
CA ASP A 56 6.74 -1.21 10.32
C ASP A 56 5.79 -1.89 11.31
N ARG A 57 4.49 -1.91 11.02
CA ARG A 57 3.54 -2.67 11.83
C ARG A 57 3.79 -4.14 11.64
N ASP A 58 3.91 -4.87 12.73
CA ASP A 58 4.18 -6.29 12.69
C ASP A 58 3.08 -7.02 11.88
N SER A 59 3.50 -7.75 10.85
CA SER A 59 2.61 -8.49 9.94
C SER A 59 2.23 -9.87 10.49
N SER A 60 2.80 -10.24 11.64
CA SER A 60 2.60 -11.54 12.31
C SER A 60 1.13 -11.88 12.58
N ASP A 61 0.23 -10.89 12.63
CA ASP A 61 -1.15 -11.08 13.09
C ASP A 61 -2.24 -11.11 12.00
N SER A 62 -1.95 -10.90 10.71
CA SER A 62 -3.01 -11.00 9.69
C SER A 62 -2.54 -11.26 8.26
N PHE A 63 -2.95 -12.41 7.69
CA PHE A 63 -2.86 -12.70 6.25
C PHE A 63 -3.38 -11.55 5.37
N LEU A 64 -4.42 -10.84 5.82
CA LEU A 64 -4.99 -9.70 5.09
C LEU A 64 -4.04 -8.50 5.06
N LEU A 65 -3.26 -8.29 6.12
CA LEU A 65 -2.28 -7.22 6.16
C LEU A 65 -1.12 -7.52 5.19
N SER A 66 -0.71 -8.79 5.04
CA SER A 66 0.29 -9.18 4.02
C SER A 66 -0.23 -8.98 2.59
N ILE A 67 -1.49 -9.35 2.28
CA ILE A 67 -2.07 -9.03 0.96
C ILE A 67 -2.10 -7.52 0.72
N LEU A 68 -2.50 -6.75 1.74
CA LEU A 68 -2.59 -5.31 1.64
C LEU A 68 -1.20 -4.69 1.47
N LYS A 69 -0.16 -5.17 2.17
CA LYS A 69 1.22 -4.71 2.03
C LYS A 69 1.85 -5.09 0.68
N GLY A 70 1.71 -6.34 0.23
CA GLY A 70 2.39 -6.83 -0.98
C GLY A 70 1.70 -6.49 -2.30
N TYR A 71 0.38 -6.26 -2.32
CA TYR A 71 -0.34 -5.89 -3.53
C TYR A 71 -1.02 -4.53 -3.43
N GLY A 72 -1.70 -4.25 -2.31
CA GLY A 72 -2.42 -3.01 -2.11
C GLY A 72 -1.48 -1.80 -2.08
N LEU A 73 -0.61 -1.72 -1.08
CA LEU A 73 0.28 -0.58 -0.85
C LEU A 73 1.32 -0.44 -1.95
N VAL A 74 1.82 -1.54 -2.51
CA VAL A 74 2.68 -1.51 -3.71
C VAL A 74 1.99 -0.78 -4.86
N SER A 75 0.72 -1.10 -5.12
CA SER A 75 -0.06 -0.42 -6.17
C SER A 75 -0.30 1.05 -5.83
N VAL A 76 -0.62 1.36 -4.57
CA VAL A 76 -0.79 2.76 -4.11
C VAL A 76 0.49 3.58 -4.33
N VAL A 77 1.66 3.05 -3.95
CA VAL A 77 2.94 3.73 -4.16
C VAL A 77 3.14 3.98 -5.66
N ARG A 78 2.93 2.97 -6.51
CA ARG A 78 3.03 3.11 -7.97
C ARG A 78 2.10 4.17 -8.54
N GLU A 79 0.85 4.25 -8.08
CA GLU A 79 -0.10 5.28 -8.53
C GLU A 79 0.31 6.69 -8.08
N ILE A 80 0.92 6.83 -6.91
CA ILE A 80 1.33 8.14 -6.37
C ILE A 80 2.57 8.67 -7.09
N VAL A 81 3.58 7.82 -7.31
CA VAL A 81 4.89 8.26 -7.84
C VAL A 81 5.09 7.95 -9.32
N GLY A 82 4.14 7.22 -9.94
CA GLY A 82 4.19 6.87 -11.36
C GLY A 82 5.42 6.03 -11.71
N ASP A 83 6.09 6.43 -12.78
CA ASP A 83 7.22 5.69 -13.38
C ASP A 83 8.49 5.69 -12.50
N ASP A 84 8.54 6.50 -11.44
CA ASP A 84 9.66 6.53 -10.49
C ASP A 84 9.75 5.26 -9.62
N PHE A 85 8.68 4.45 -9.60
CA PHE A 85 8.61 3.20 -8.87
C PHE A 85 8.16 2.04 -9.77
N SER A 86 9.03 1.03 -9.89
CA SER A 86 8.73 -0.20 -10.62
C SER A 86 9.20 -1.41 -9.81
N ILE A 87 8.37 -2.46 -9.78
CA ILE A 87 8.74 -3.74 -9.17
C ILE A 87 9.56 -4.54 -10.20
N PRO A 88 10.77 -5.00 -9.85
CA PRO A 88 11.54 -5.90 -10.70
C PRO A 88 10.77 -7.19 -11.03
N GLU A 89 10.85 -7.65 -12.28
CA GLU A 89 10.11 -8.85 -12.75
C GLU A 89 10.47 -10.09 -11.92
N GLU A 90 11.71 -10.19 -11.43
CA GLU A 90 12.22 -11.34 -10.68
C GLU A 90 11.55 -11.52 -9.32
N ILE A 91 11.00 -10.42 -8.77
CA ILE A 91 10.31 -10.44 -7.48
C ILE A 91 8.79 -10.28 -7.63
N GLN A 92 8.28 -10.14 -8.85
CA GLN A 92 6.85 -10.00 -9.10
C GLN A 92 6.09 -11.25 -8.62
N GLY A 93 5.02 -11.04 -7.84
CA GLY A 93 4.24 -12.11 -7.22
C GLY A 93 4.85 -12.70 -5.94
N ARG A 94 6.10 -12.34 -5.59
CA ARG A 94 6.73 -12.73 -4.33
C ARG A 94 6.41 -11.68 -3.26
N ILE A 95 5.23 -11.79 -2.64
CA ILE A 95 4.67 -10.84 -1.65
C ILE A 95 5.75 -10.29 -0.72
N SER A 96 6.45 -11.14 0.05
CA SER A 96 7.49 -10.69 0.99
C SER A 96 8.63 -9.90 0.35
N ALA A 97 9.09 -10.30 -0.85
CA ALA A 97 10.16 -9.58 -1.55
C ALA A 97 9.67 -8.23 -2.10
N MET A 98 8.42 -8.17 -2.57
CA MET A 98 7.79 -6.92 -3.00
C MET A 98 7.61 -5.96 -1.82
N GLU A 99 7.22 -6.46 -0.65
CA GLU A 99 7.11 -5.67 0.57
C GLU A 99 8.48 -5.07 0.97
N ASP A 100 9.52 -5.91 1.06
CA ASP A 100 10.87 -5.47 1.41
C ASP A 100 11.44 -4.45 0.41
N TYR A 101 11.21 -4.68 -0.88
CA TYR A 101 11.62 -3.77 -1.94
C TYR A 101 10.91 -2.41 -1.81
N THR A 102 9.59 -2.42 -1.65
CA THR A 102 8.78 -1.20 -1.53
C THR A 102 9.16 -0.40 -0.29
N LYS A 103 9.35 -1.08 0.84
CA LYS A 103 9.81 -0.46 2.08
C LYS A 103 11.14 0.27 1.90
N ARG A 104 12.11 -0.41 1.29
CA ARG A 104 13.44 0.16 1.02
C ARG A 104 13.38 1.34 0.05
N TRP A 105 12.59 1.21 -1.02
CA TRP A 105 12.41 2.29 -1.98
C TRP A 105 11.83 3.54 -1.30
N LEU A 106 10.84 3.37 -0.43
CA LEU A 106 10.27 4.47 0.36
C LEU A 106 11.32 5.11 1.27
N ASP A 107 12.17 4.33 1.93
CA ASP A 107 13.26 4.85 2.77
C ASP A 107 14.28 5.67 1.98
N GLU A 108 14.63 5.23 0.78
CA GLU A 108 15.64 5.87 -0.06
C GLU A 108 15.12 7.12 -0.80
N ASN A 109 13.82 7.18 -1.12
CA ASN A 109 13.25 8.17 -2.03
C ASN A 109 12.29 9.16 -1.37
N MET A 110 11.87 8.94 -0.12
CA MET A 110 10.90 9.82 0.57
C MET A 110 11.28 11.29 0.56
N SER A 111 12.58 11.59 0.74
CA SER A 111 13.09 12.96 0.78
C SER A 111 12.84 13.76 -0.51
N ARG A 112 12.58 13.08 -1.63
CA ARG A 112 12.26 13.71 -2.92
C ARG A 112 10.81 14.21 -3.00
N TYR A 113 9.92 13.61 -2.21
CA TYR A 113 8.47 13.84 -2.26
C TYR A 113 7.94 14.52 -1.00
N VAL A 114 8.67 14.41 0.11
CA VAL A 114 8.41 15.17 1.34
C VAL A 114 9.10 16.53 1.20
N PHE A 115 8.55 17.40 0.35
CA PHE A 115 8.82 18.82 0.46
C PHE A 115 7.97 19.36 1.60
N THR A 116 8.64 19.76 2.68
CA THR A 116 8.09 20.58 3.76
C THR A 116 7.34 21.77 3.17
N GLN A 117 6.03 21.83 3.41
CA GLN A 117 5.32 23.10 3.54
C GLN A 117 5.63 23.71 4.91
#